data_AF-A0A9D8A630-F1
#
_entry.id   AF-A0A9D8A630-F1
#
_cell.length_a   1.000
_cell.length_b   1.000
_cell.length_c   1.000
_cell.angle_alpha   90.00
_cell.angle_beta   90.00
_cell.angle_gamma   90.00
#
_symmetry.space_group_name_H-M   'P 1'
#
loop_
_entity.id
_entity.type
_entity.pdbx_description
1 polymer ?
#
loop_
_entity_poly.entity_id
_entity_poly.type
_entity_poly.pdbx_seq_one_letter_code
_entity_poly.pdbx_strand_id
1 'polypeptide(L)'
;MKNFKVLGTGCANCKTTFKLIDDAAKAAGVEVELEKIEDMAEIMGYGIMSTPGVVLDGMVVHSGGLPTKDAIDGWLAESSDSTCCSGSSESSSGGCC
;
A
#
# COMPACT_ATOMS: atom_id res chain seq x y z
N MET A 1 8.72 -7.52 -3.65
CA MET A 1 7.78 -6.87 -4.58
C MET A 1 6.38 -7.12 -4.04
N LYS A 2 5.60 -6.06 -3.78
CA LYS A 2 4.24 -6.16 -3.22
C LYS A 2 3.22 -6.07 -4.34
N ASN A 3 2.21 -6.94 -4.37
CA ASN A 3 1.20 -6.90 -5.42
C ASN A 3 -0.08 -6.22 -4.91
N PHE A 4 -0.36 -5.03 -5.42
CA PHE A 4 -1.55 -4.24 -5.13
C PHE A 4 -2.56 -4.38 -6.27
N LYS A 5 -3.77 -4.84 -5.95
CA LYS A 5 -4.88 -4.92 -6.89
C LYS A 5 -5.96 -3.92 -6.51
N VAL A 6 -6.29 -3.03 -7.43
CA VAL A 6 -7.37 -2.04 -7.26
C VAL A 6 -8.62 -2.59 -7.95
N LEU A 7 -9.61 -2.93 -7.13
CA LEU A 7 -10.89 -3.47 -7.55
C LEU A 7 -11.90 -2.35 -7.72
N GLY A 8 -12.31 -2.10 -8.97
CA GLY A 8 -13.33 -1.10 -9.24
C GLY A 8 -13.59 -0.84 -10.72
N THR A 9 -14.80 -0.42 -11.02
CA THR A 9 -15.31 -0.17 -12.38
C THR A 9 -14.80 1.12 -13.03
N GLY A 10 -13.59 1.57 -12.66
CA GLY A 10 -12.95 2.72 -13.30
C GLY A 10 -13.51 4.11 -12.93
N CYS A 11 -14.28 4.23 -11.85
CA CYS A 11 -14.78 5.53 -11.37
C CYS A 11 -13.64 6.45 -10.88
N ALA A 12 -13.91 7.76 -10.78
CA ALA A 12 -12.89 8.78 -10.48
C ALA A 12 -12.08 8.45 -9.22
N ASN A 13 -12.73 7.92 -8.19
CA ASN A 13 -12.10 7.51 -6.94
C ASN A 13 -11.09 6.37 -7.11
N CYS A 14 -11.38 5.37 -7.97
CA CYS A 14 -10.44 4.27 -8.25
C CYS A 14 -9.13 4.79 -8.84
N LYS A 15 -9.22 5.76 -9.76
CA LYS A 15 -8.05 6.37 -10.41
C LYS A 15 -7.20 7.15 -9.41
N THR A 16 -7.85 7.84 -8.47
CA THR A 16 -7.16 8.56 -7.39
C THR A 16 -6.43 7.59 -6.47
N THR A 17 -7.09 6.52 -6.00
CA THR A 17 -6.47 5.50 -5.16
C THR A 17 -5.23 4.89 -5.82
N PHE A 18 -5.33 4.54 -7.10
CA PHE A 18 -4.22 3.98 -7.86
C PHE A 18 -3.01 4.93 -7.88
N LYS A 19 -3.23 6.23 -8.11
CA LYS A 19 -2.17 7.25 -8.08
C LYS A 19 -1.56 7.41 -6.70
N LEU A 20 -2.37 7.37 -5.64
CA LEU A 20 -1.87 7.52 -4.27
C LEU A 20 -0.94 6.37 -3.89
N ILE A 21 -1.27 5.13 -4.25
CA ILE A 21 -0.42 3.97 -3.99
C ILE A 21 0.87 4.04 -4.81
N ASP A 22 0.80 4.39 -6.09
CA ASP A 22 1.97 4.57 -6.97
C ASP A 22 2.93 5.65 -6.44
N ASP A 23 2.39 6.80 -6.03
CA ASP A 23 3.16 7.92 -5.47
C ASP A 23 3.80 7.55 -4.13
N ALA A 24 3.04 6.90 -3.24
CA ALA A 24 3.54 6.46 -1.93
C ALA A 24 4.64 5.39 -2.08
N ALA A 25 4.47 4.43 -2.99
CA ALA A 25 5.47 3.41 -3.25
C ALA A 25 6.78 4.01 -3.79
N LYS A 26 6.68 4.97 -4.72
CA LYS A 26 7.83 5.72 -5.23
C LYS A 26 8.52 6.53 -4.13
N ALA A 27 7.74 7.18 -3.27
CA ALA A 27 8.26 7.95 -2.14
C ALA A 27 8.96 7.04 -1.11
N ALA A 28 8.42 5.85 -0.85
CA ALA A 28 8.98 4.85 0.04
C ALA A 28 10.17 4.08 -0.59
N GLY A 29 10.38 4.19 -1.91
CA GLY A 29 11.38 3.40 -2.63
C GLY A 29 11.07 1.91 -2.66
N VAL A 30 9.81 1.53 -2.49
CA VAL A 30 9.36 0.13 -2.45
C VAL A 30 8.82 -0.26 -3.82
N GLU A 31 9.31 -1.38 -4.34
CA GLU A 31 8.83 -1.91 -5.61
C GLU A 31 7.46 -2.59 -5.43
N VAL A 32 6.44 -1.98 -6.02
CA VAL A 32 5.04 -2.45 -5.99
C VAL A 32 4.53 -2.70 -7.39
N GLU A 33 3.69 -3.71 -7.53
CA GLU A 33 2.98 -4.04 -8.76
C GLU A 33 1.53 -3.63 -8.61
N LEU A 34 1.03 -2.77 -9.50
CA LEU A 34 -0.31 -2.22 -9.44
C LEU A 34 -1.19 -2.78 -10.56
N GLU A 35 -2.15 -3.62 -10.21
CA GLU A 35 -3.10 -4.25 -11.12
C GLU A 35 -4.50 -3.64 -10.96
N LYS A 36 -5.26 -3.49 -12.05
CA LYS A 36 -6.64 -3.03 -12.02
C LYS A 36 -7.57 -4.19 -12.33
N ILE A 37 -8.41 -4.55 -11.38
CA ILE A 37 -9.42 -5.58 -11.53
C ILE A 37 -10.75 -4.90 -11.81
N GLU A 38 -11.21 -5.03 -13.05
CA GLU A 38 -12.52 -4.56 -13.50
C GLU A 38 -13.54 -5.72 -13.56
N ASP A 39 -13.09 -6.94 -13.29
CA ASP A 39 -13.93 -8.15 -13.32
C ASP A 39 -14.83 -8.23 -12.08
N MET A 40 -16.14 -8.13 -12.30
CA MET A 40 -17.16 -8.25 -11.26
C MET A 40 -17.13 -9.60 -10.53
N ALA A 41 -16.75 -10.68 -11.20
CA ALA A 41 -16.68 -12.00 -10.59
C ALA A 41 -15.55 -12.07 -9.57
N GLU A 42 -14.37 -11.51 -9.88
CA GLU A 42 -13.28 -11.38 -8.90
C GLU A 42 -13.70 -10.49 -7.72
N ILE A 43 -14.29 -9.32 -8.00
CA ILE A 43 -14.73 -8.37 -6.95
C ILE A 43 -15.67 -9.06 -5.94
N MET A 44 -16.66 -9.80 -6.43
CA MET A 44 -17.58 -10.57 -5.59
C MET A 44 -16.89 -11.75 -4.90
N GLY A 45 -15.93 -12.39 -5.55
CA GLY A 45 -15.11 -13.46 -4.97
C GLY A 45 -14.30 -13.00 -3.75
N TYR A 46 -13.84 -11.76 -3.74
CA TYR A 46 -13.18 -11.13 -2.58
C TYR A 46 -14.17 -10.60 -1.52
N GLY A 47 -15.49 -10.66 -1.76
CA GLY A 47 -16.50 -10.19 -0.81
C GLY A 47 -16.64 -8.67 -0.71
N ILE A 48 -16.15 -7.91 -1.71
CA ILE A 48 -16.24 -6.45 -1.70
C ILE A 48 -17.64 -6.01 -2.13
N MET A 49 -18.44 -5.56 -1.16
CA MET A 49 -19.79 -5.02 -1.38
C MET A 49 -19.78 -3.54 -1.81
N SER A 50 -18.68 -2.83 -1.58
CA SER A 50 -18.55 -1.40 -1.87
C SER A 50 -17.21 -1.09 -2.52
N THR A 51 -17.26 -0.61 -3.76
CA THR A 51 -16.07 -0.20 -4.51
C THR A 51 -15.73 1.27 -4.21
N PRO A 52 -14.44 1.66 -4.23
CA PRO A 52 -13.26 0.86 -4.61
C PRO A 52 -12.77 -0.08 -3.50
N GLY A 53 -12.23 -1.23 -3.89
CA GLY A 53 -11.50 -2.13 -3.00
C GLY A 53 -10.01 -2.17 -3.33
N VAL A 54 -9.18 -2.41 -2.32
CA VAL A 54 -7.73 -2.60 -2.48
C VAL A 54 -7.35 -3.93 -1.87
N VAL A 55 -6.64 -4.73 -2.65
CA VAL A 55 -6.10 -6.01 -2.24
C VAL A 55 -4.58 -5.93 -2.28
N LEU A 56 -3.92 -6.42 -1.24
CA LEU A 56 -2.47 -6.54 -1.13
C LEU A 56 -2.13 -8.03 -1.01
N ASP A 57 -1.33 -8.56 -1.92
CA ASP A 57 -0.87 -9.96 -1.93
C ASP A 57 -2.02 -10.98 -1.78
N GLY A 58 -3.19 -10.66 -2.36
CA GLY A 58 -4.40 -11.49 -2.31
C GLY A 58 -5.30 -11.27 -1.09
N MET A 59 -4.92 -10.41 -0.14
CA MET A 59 -5.75 -10.02 1.01
C MET A 59 -6.41 -8.66 0.84
N VAL A 60 -7.69 -8.55 1.16
CA VAL A 60 -8.41 -7.27 1.14
C VAL A 60 -7.93 -6.41 2.32
N VAL A 61 -7.20 -5.34 2.01
CA VAL A 61 -6.70 -4.36 3.00
C VAL A 61 -7.62 -3.15 3.12
N HIS A 62 -8.43 -2.89 2.10
CA HIS A 62 -9.38 -1.78 2.08
C HIS A 62 -10.61 -2.14 1.27
N SER A 63 -11.78 -1.75 1.76
CA SER A 63 -13.03 -1.89 1.02
C SER A 63 -13.96 -0.72 1.32
N GLY A 64 -14.40 -0.03 0.26
CA GLY A 64 -15.30 1.11 0.34
C GLY A 64 -14.59 2.44 0.64
N GLY A 65 -14.92 3.48 -0.15
CA GLY A 65 -14.37 4.83 0.03
C GLY A 65 -12.90 4.97 -0.40
N LEU A 66 -12.35 6.19 -0.25
CA LEU A 66 -10.95 6.48 -0.56
C LEU A 66 -10.06 6.16 0.65
N PRO A 67 -8.96 5.39 0.48
CA PRO A 67 -8.01 5.19 1.56
C PRO A 67 -7.24 6.47 1.87
N THR A 68 -6.84 6.60 3.13
CA THR A 68 -6.00 7.71 3.60
C THR A 68 -4.53 7.42 3.31
N LYS A 69 -3.70 8.47 3.27
CA LYS A 69 -2.26 8.34 3.05
C LYS A 69 -1.61 7.43 4.09
N ASP A 70 -1.98 7.62 5.36
CA ASP A 70 -1.51 6.82 6.49
C ASP A 70 -1.78 5.32 6.34
N ALA A 71 -2.95 4.93 5.80
CA ALA A 71 -3.27 3.54 5.53
C ALA A 71 -2.36 2.96 4.43
N ILE A 72 -2.11 3.73 3.37
CA ILE A 72 -1.23 3.34 2.27
C ILE A 72 0.20 3.16 2.76
N ASP A 73 0.70 4.11 3.55
CA ASP A 73 2.01 4.02 4.19
C ASP A 73 2.09 2.78 5.09
N GLY A 74 1.03 2.45 5.83
CA GLY A 74 0.93 1.23 6.63
C GLY A 74 1.07 -0.05 5.78
N TRP A 75 0.38 -0.14 4.65
CA TRP A 75 0.48 -1.27 3.73
C TRP A 75 1.88 -1.42 3.13
N LEU A 76 2.56 -0.29 2.88
CA LEU A 76 3.94 -0.26 2.40
C LEU A 76 4.93 -0.60 3.53
N ALA A 77 4.64 -0.24 4.78
CA ALA A 77 5.47 -0.49 5.95
C ALA A 77 5.40 -1.92 6.50
N GLU A 78 4.31 -2.68 6.29
CA GLU A 78 4.15 -4.05 6.83
C GLU A 78 5.17 -5.08 6.32
N SER A 79 6.08 -4.71 5.41
CA SER A 79 7.22 -5.56 5.07
C SER A 79 8.51 -4.90 5.55
N SER A 80 8.89 -5.28 6.76
CA SER A 80 10.28 -5.25 7.22
C SER A 80 10.91 -3.87 7.38
N ASP A 81 10.63 -3.21 8.49
CA ASP A 81 11.64 -2.99 9.53
C ASP A 81 10.84 -2.68 10.81
N SER A 82 10.56 -3.62 11.70
CA SER A 82 11.53 -4.00 12.74
C SER A 82 12.79 -3.12 12.80
N THR A 83 12.64 -1.79 12.78
CA THR A 83 13.57 -0.92 13.49
C THR A 83 13.26 -1.18 14.95
N CYS A 84 13.80 -2.29 15.43
CA CYS A 84 14.23 -2.42 16.79
C CYS A 84 14.86 -1.08 17.14
N CYS A 85 14.29 -0.38 18.11
CA CYS A 85 14.97 0.71 18.78
C CYS A 85 16.39 0.24 19.11
N SER A 86 17.38 0.67 18.34
CA SER A 86 18.79 0.64 18.71
C SER A 86 19.61 1.40 17.68
N GLY A 87 20.16 2.53 18.12
CA GLY A 87 21.51 2.89 17.71
C GLY A 87 21.62 3.93 16.62
N SER A 88 21.70 5.18 17.05
CA SER A 88 22.66 6.17 16.60
C SER A 88 23.65 5.72 15.52
N SER A 89 23.63 6.38 14.38
CA SER A 89 24.87 6.69 13.67
C SER A 89 24.73 8.05 13.01
N GLU A 90 24.58 9.05 13.89
CA GLU A 90 25.19 10.33 13.65
C GLU A 90 26.70 10.08 13.54
N SER A 91 27.23 10.34 12.35
CA SER A 91 28.66 10.47 12.13
C SER A 91 29.14 11.68 12.94
N SER A 92 29.68 11.45 14.13
CA SER A 92 30.63 12.39 14.72
C SER A 92 31.65 11.64 15.57
N SER A 93 32.84 11.55 15.00
CA SER A 93 34.13 11.36 15.65
C SER A 93 34.17 11.67 17.16
N GLY A 94 34.52 10.69 17.98
CA GLY A 94 35.01 10.98 19.34
C GLY A 94 34.87 9.87 20.36
N GLY A 95 35.90 9.03 20.48
CA GLY A 95 36.49 8.71 21.78
C GLY A 95 35.85 7.60 22.62
N CYS A 96 36.70 6.66 22.99
CA CYS A 96 36.53 5.64 24.02
C CYS A 96 35.92 6.16 25.33
N CYS A 97 35.13 5.31 25.99
CA CYS A 97 35.21 4.94 27.42
C CYS A 97 34.36 3.68 27.63
#